data_AF-A0A1A8DT42-F1
#
_entry.id   AF-A0A1A8DT42-F1
#
_cell.length_a   1.000
_cell.length_b   1.000
_cell.length_c   1.000
_cell.angle_alpha   90.00
_cell.angle_beta   90.00
_cell.angle_gamma   90.00
#
_symmetry.space_group_name_H-M   'P 1'
#
loop_
_entity.id
_entity.type
_entity.pdbx_description
1 polymer ?
#
loop_
_entity_poly.entity_id
_entity_poly.type
_entity_poly.pdbx_seq_one_letter_code
_entity_poly.pdbx_strand_id
1 'polypeptide(L)'
;MEKMSRVTTALGSNAISGRTMFCHLDAPANAISVCRDAMQVVVAGRNIFKIYALEEDQFVEKLNLRVGRKPSLNFSCADVMWHQMEENLL
;
A
#
# COMPACT_ATOMS: atom_id res chain seq x y z
N MET A 1 -3.32 -3.22 21.57
CA MET A 1 -4.24 -2.16 21.07
C MET A 1 -3.49 -0.85 21.17
N GLU A 2 -2.82 -0.48 20.08
CA GLU A 2 -1.99 0.74 20.03
C GLU A 2 -2.86 1.92 19.60
N LYS A 3 -2.77 3.04 20.32
CA LYS A 3 -3.62 4.22 20.12
C LYS A 3 -3.29 4.91 18.80
N MET A 4 -4.27 4.98 17.91
CA MET A 4 -4.27 5.76 16.68
C MET A 4 -3.99 7.24 17.01
N SER A 5 -2.87 7.79 16.56
CA SER A 5 -2.55 9.21 16.75
C SER A 5 -3.21 10.03 15.64
N ARG A 6 -4.07 10.98 16.02
CA ARG A 6 -4.62 11.97 15.09
C ARG A 6 -3.49 12.91 14.68
N VAL A 7 -2.94 12.73 13.47
CA VAL A 7 -1.99 13.68 12.87
C VAL A 7 -2.77 14.67 12.02
N THR A 8 -2.78 15.93 12.41
CA THR A 8 -3.41 17.01 11.65
C THR A 8 -2.42 17.55 10.62
N THR A 9 -2.58 17.15 9.35
CA THR A 9 -1.76 17.67 8.26
C THR A 9 -2.42 18.91 7.67
N ALA A 10 -1.87 20.09 7.95
CA ALA A 10 -2.36 21.35 7.37
C ALA A 10 -1.81 21.54 5.95
N LEU A 11 -2.67 21.46 4.94
CA LEU A 11 -2.36 21.77 3.53
C LEU A 11 -3.22 22.97 3.10
N GLY A 12 -2.69 24.19 3.28
CA GLY A 12 -3.31 25.43 2.78
C GLY A 12 -4.51 25.94 3.60
N SER A 13 -5.07 27.07 3.18
CA SER A 13 -6.07 27.89 3.90
C SER A 13 -7.46 27.26 4.07
N ASN A 14 -7.64 25.99 3.75
CA ASN A 14 -8.87 25.23 3.98
C ASN A 14 -8.52 24.02 4.85
N ALA A 15 -9.12 23.93 6.04
CA ALA A 15 -8.93 22.81 6.95
C ALA A 15 -9.58 21.55 6.36
N ILE A 16 -8.83 20.80 5.55
CA ILE A 16 -9.21 19.44 5.15
C ILE A 16 -9.00 18.57 6.39
N SER A 17 -10.09 18.05 6.97
CA SER A 17 -10.01 17.04 8.04
C SER A 17 -9.50 15.72 7.45
N GLY A 18 -8.19 15.61 7.25
CA GLY A 18 -7.54 14.36 6.87
C GLY A 18 -7.30 13.47 8.08
N ARG A 19 -7.65 12.18 7.99
CA ARG A 19 -7.16 11.15 8.90
C ARG A 19 -5.88 10.55 8.29
N THR A 20 -4.83 10.40 9.10
CA THR A 20 -3.64 9.62 8.71
C THR A 20 -3.76 8.22 9.26
N MET A 21 -3.48 7.23 8.41
CA MET A 21 -3.42 5.83 8.77
C MET A 21 -2.03 5.30 8.42
N PHE A 22 -1.61 4.23 9.09
CA PHE A 22 -0.37 3.52 8.77
C PHE A 22 -0.56 2.02 8.99
N CYS A 23 0.30 1.21 8.38
CA CYS A 23 0.46 -0.19 8.70
C CYS A 23 1.95 -0.54 8.74
N HIS A 24 2.30 -1.60 9.44
CA HIS A 24 3.65 -2.13 9.43
C HIS A 24 3.84 -3.08 8.25
N LEU A 25 4.99 -2.97 7.58
CA LEU A 25 5.38 -3.86 6.51
C LEU A 25 6.40 -4.87 7.02
N ASP A 26 6.32 -6.11 6.54
CA ASP A 26 7.25 -7.19 6.93
C ASP A 26 8.64 -7.04 6.28
N ALA A 27 8.78 -6.11 5.33
CA ALA A 27 10.03 -5.79 4.64
C ALA A 27 10.00 -4.37 4.04
N PRO A 28 11.16 -3.80 3.68
CA PRO A 28 11.23 -2.49 3.03
C PRO A 28 10.45 -2.43 1.71
N ALA A 29 9.69 -1.35 1.54
CA ALA A 29 9.04 -1.00 0.28
C ALA A 29 9.96 -0.12 -0.57
N ASN A 30 9.98 -0.38 -1.88
CA ASN A 30 10.65 0.45 -2.87
C ASN A 30 9.66 1.28 -3.68
N ALA A 31 8.46 0.74 -3.91
CA ALA A 31 7.45 1.34 -4.75
C ALA A 31 6.05 1.08 -4.19
N ILE A 32 5.15 2.03 -4.43
CA ILE A 32 3.73 1.96 -4.08
C ILE A 32 2.89 2.50 -5.22
N SER A 33 1.69 1.98 -5.41
CA SER A 33 0.73 2.52 -6.37
C SER A 33 -0.69 2.33 -5.87
N VAL A 34 -1.56 3.28 -6.17
CA VAL A 34 -2.97 3.27 -5.78
C VAL A 34 -3.81 2.97 -7.03
N CYS A 35 -4.84 2.14 -6.89
CA CYS A 35 -5.76 1.88 -7.98
C CYS A 35 -6.66 3.09 -8.27
N ARG A 36 -7.33 3.09 -9.42
CA ARG A 36 -8.06 4.26 -9.95
C ARG A 36 -9.11 4.82 -8.99
N ASP A 37 -9.85 3.96 -8.29
CA ASP A 37 -10.92 4.32 -7.36
C ASP A 37 -10.41 4.71 -5.96
N ALA A 38 -9.09 4.66 -5.74
CA ALA A 38 -8.43 4.88 -4.46
C ALA A 38 -8.89 3.94 -3.33
N MET A 39 -9.44 2.77 -3.64
CA MET A 39 -9.88 1.79 -2.63
C MET A 39 -8.79 0.78 -2.26
N GLN A 40 -7.74 0.63 -3.08
CA GLN A 40 -6.65 -0.30 -2.85
C GLN A 40 -5.29 0.34 -3.16
N VAL A 41 -4.28 -0.12 -2.44
CA VAL A 41 -2.89 0.25 -2.62
C VAL A 41 -2.05 -1.01 -2.72
N VAL A 42 -1.15 -1.04 -3.70
CA VAL A 42 -0.12 -2.07 -3.81
C VAL A 42 1.18 -1.54 -3.25
N VAL A 43 1.89 -2.39 -2.51
CA VAL A 43 3.20 -2.11 -1.92
C VAL A 43 4.16 -3.19 -2.39
N ALA A 44 5.27 -2.77 -3.00
CA ALA A 44 6.24 -3.65 -3.60
C ALA A 44 7.67 -3.30 -3.18
N GLY A 45 8.52 -4.32 -3.07
CA GLY A 45 9.92 -4.20 -2.71
C GLY A 45 10.68 -5.49 -2.96
N ARG A 46 11.81 -5.68 -2.28
CA ARG A 46 12.63 -6.89 -2.46
C ARG A 46 11.99 -8.14 -1.85
N ASN A 47 11.37 -7.99 -0.69
CA ASN A 47 10.80 -9.11 0.08
C ASN A 47 9.31 -8.94 0.37
N ILE A 48 8.66 -7.99 -0.31
CA ILE A 48 7.24 -7.69 -0.15
C ILE A 48 6.62 -7.41 -1.51
N PHE A 49 5.45 -7.99 -1.74
CA PHE A 49 4.56 -7.64 -2.84
C PHE A 49 3.13 -7.91 -2.36
N LYS A 50 2.46 -6.88 -1.86
CA LYS A 50 1.16 -7.00 -1.17
C LYS A 50 0.17 -5.95 -1.68
N ILE A 51 -1.11 -6.31 -1.68
CA ILE A 51 -2.22 -5.40 -1.93
C ILE A 51 -3.01 -5.23 -0.63
N TYR A 52 -3.22 -3.98 -0.25
CA TYR A 52 -4.05 -3.57 0.88
C TYR A 52 -5.29 -2.84 0.37
N ALA A 53 -6.45 -3.12 0.95
CA ALA A 53 -7.61 -2.24 0.81
C ALA A 53 -7.55 -1.11 1.84
N LEU A 54 -8.06 0.05 1.44
CA LEU A 54 -8.25 1.22 2.28
C LEU A 54 -9.66 1.13 2.87
N GLU A 55 -9.75 0.63 4.12
CA GLU A 55 -10.99 0.67 4.89
C GLU A 55 -11.02 1.97 5.72
N GLU A 56 -12.14 2.25 6.40
CA GLU A 56 -12.37 3.55 7.07
C GLU A 56 -11.27 3.97 8.07
N ASP A 57 -10.72 3.01 8.83
CA ASP A 57 -9.75 3.26 9.90
C ASP A 57 -8.44 2.48 9.74
N GLN A 58 -8.30 1.63 8.72
CA GLN A 58 -7.11 0.79 8.58
C GLN A 58 -6.86 0.29 7.16
N PHE A 59 -5.60 -0.06 6.90
CA PHE A 59 -5.23 -0.87 5.75
C PHE A 59 -5.49 -2.35 6.05
N VAL A 60 -6.24 -3.03 5.19
CA VAL A 60 -6.49 -4.47 5.31
C VAL A 60 -5.78 -5.20 4.18
N GLU A 61 -4.82 -6.07 4.52
CA GLU A 61 -4.15 -6.93 3.54
C GLU A 61 -5.19 -7.83 2.85
N LYS A 62 -5.30 -7.74 1.52
CA LYS A 62 -6.19 -8.59 0.73
C LYS A 62 -5.41 -9.70 0.02
N LEU A 63 -4.21 -9.39 -0.48
CA LEU A 63 -3.40 -10.30 -1.27
C LEU A 63 -1.91 -10.13 -0.98
N ASN A 64 -1.20 -11.27 -0.96
CA ASN A 64 0.25 -11.32 -0.96
C ASN A 64 0.71 -12.06 -2.23
N LEU A 65 1.25 -11.29 -3.17
CA LEU A 65 1.68 -11.74 -4.49
C LEU A 65 3.13 -12.18 -4.52
N ARG A 66 3.80 -12.27 -3.37
CA ARG A 66 5.17 -12.76 -3.32
C ARG A 66 5.22 -14.22 -3.76
N VAL A 67 5.66 -14.47 -4.99
CA VAL A 67 5.79 -15.81 -5.56
C VAL A 67 7.07 -16.48 -5.08
N GLY A 68 6.94 -17.73 -4.59
CA GLY A 68 8.06 -18.65 -4.37
C GLY A 68 8.68 -18.62 -2.97
N ARG A 69 8.84 -19.82 -2.37
CA ARG A 69 9.60 -20.03 -1.13
C ARG A 69 11.11 -20.18 -1.38
N LYS A 70 11.62 -19.83 -2.56
CA LYS A 70 13.03 -20.02 -2.92
C LYS A 70 13.81 -18.74 -2.55
N PRO A 71 14.60 -18.74 -1.45
CA PRO A 71 15.26 -17.54 -0.95
C PRO A 71 16.33 -16.98 -1.91
N SER A 72 16.70 -17.75 -2.93
CA SER A 72 17.81 -17.47 -3.84
C SER A 72 17.43 -16.72 -5.11
N LEU A 73 16.14 -16.45 -5.38
CA LEU A 73 15.78 -15.54 -6.47
C LEU A 73 15.68 -14.10 -5.95
N ASN A 74 16.53 -13.23 -6.51
CA ASN A 74 16.54 -11.80 -6.24
C ASN A 74 15.42 -11.07 -7.00
N PHE A 75 14.17 -11.48 -6.81
CA PHE A 75 13.06 -10.68 -7.30
C PHE A 75 12.98 -9.41 -6.47
N SER A 76 13.26 -8.27 -7.09
CA SER A 76 13.05 -6.97 -6.48
C SER A 76 12.20 -6.16 -7.43
N CYS A 77 11.05 -5.70 -6.94
CA CYS A 77 10.30 -4.68 -7.66
C CYS A 77 11.07 -3.37 -7.57
N ALA A 78 11.49 -2.86 -8.73
CA ALA A 78 12.03 -1.50 -8.85
C ALA A 78 10.89 -0.47 -8.90
N ASP A 79 9.76 -0.85 -9.50
CA ASP A 79 8.55 -0.06 -9.58
C ASP A 79 7.30 -0.97 -9.62
N VAL A 80 6.12 -0.40 -9.35
CA VAL A 80 4.82 -1.05 -9.47
C VAL A 80 3.77 -0.02 -9.88
N MET A 81 2.87 -0.38 -10.79
CA MET A 81 1.81 0.52 -11.25
C MET A 81 0.51 -0.24 -11.44
N TRP A 82 -0.58 0.30 -10.90
CA TRP A 82 -1.92 -0.13 -11.28
C TRP A 82 -2.24 0.35 -12.69
N HIS A 83 -2.80 -0.54 -13.50
CA HIS A 83 -3.38 -0.12 -14.76
C HIS A 83 -4.57 0.80 -14.49
N GLN A 84 -4.60 1.97 -15.11
CA GLN A 84 -5.55 3.04 -14.76
C GLN A 84 -6.93 2.88 -15.43
N MET A 85 -7.05 1.97 -16.40
CA MET A 85 -8.27 1.78 -17.20
C MET A 85 -8.87 0.38 -17.08
N GLU A 86 -8.09 -0.61 -16.63
CA GLU A 86 -8.54 -1.99 -16.50
C GLU A 86 -8.30 -2.46 -15.07
N GLU A 87 -9.34 -3.00 -14.44
CA GLU A 87 -9.27 -3.56 -13.08
C GLU A 87 -8.65 -4.96 -13.05
N ASN A 88 -8.52 -5.62 -14.21
CA ASN A 88 -8.06 -6.99 -14.30
C ASN A 88 -6.93 -7.14 -15.32
N LEU A 89 -5.69 -7.28 -14.83
CA LEU A 89 -4.71 -8.09 -15.55
C LEU A 89 -3.83 -8.81 -14.51
N LEU A 90 -4.00 -10.13 -14.43
CA LEU A 90 -3.07 -11.05 -13.76
C LEU A 90 -2.01 -11.51 -14.76
#